data_AF-A0A1C3NQ46-F1
#
_entry.id   AF-A0A1C3NQ46-F1
#
_cell.length_a   1.000
_cell.length_b   1.000
_cell.length_c   1.000
_cell.angle_alpha   90.00
_cell.angle_beta   90.00
_cell.angle_gamma   90.00
#
_symmetry.space_group_name_H-M   'P 1'
#
loop_
_entity.id
_entity.type
_entity.pdbx_description
1 polymer ?
#
loop_
_entity_poly.entity_id
_entity_poly.type
_entity_poly.pdbx_seq_one_letter_code
_entity_poly.pdbx_strand_id
1 'polypeptide(L)'
;MDVVALAQAHQVPEPAAWTVAKHRQRLSVFLVSLVSAGLLASNPLAGIRAISTPDADDTGEPFTDDQLKAIFDPVAFPAWAKKYPHRWFGPMLGLYSGARVNEIAQLRVEDIDTIDGVPGFFVRQGGKGQSVKNKNSRRFVPLAKPVIDAGFLVYIDEVRQTGHTQIFPHLPNSTGLGFGRQLSRQFSVYIKRQGITAKGQGFHGFRHTIASRLDEAGVSASAIAAITGHARGQGVFEKFYIDRRTLPDRVATLARFRPPVIIPEYEEALYVWLE
;
A
#
# COMPACT_ATOMS: atom_id res chain seq x y z
N MET A 1 -40.46 7.31 -1.50
CA MET A 1 -40.44 6.61 -0.20
C MET A 1 -40.09 5.12 -0.32
N ASP A 2 -39.67 4.61 -1.48
CA ASP A 2 -39.51 3.16 -1.70
C ASP A 2 -38.18 2.54 -1.23
N VAL A 3 -37.08 3.31 -1.31
CA VAL A 3 -35.72 2.72 -1.14
C VAL A 3 -35.43 2.32 0.31
N VAL A 4 -35.95 3.06 1.29
CA VAL A 4 -35.74 2.76 2.72
C VAL A 4 -36.56 1.54 3.14
N ALA A 5 -37.82 1.45 2.70
CA ALA A 5 -38.67 0.29 2.94
C ALA A 5 -38.10 -0.97 2.28
N LEU A 6 -37.58 -0.85 1.06
CA LEU A 6 -36.90 -1.94 0.35
C LEU A 6 -35.62 -2.38 1.07
N ALA A 7 -34.80 -1.43 1.54
CA ALA A 7 -33.57 -1.74 2.29
C ALA A 7 -33.88 -2.44 3.63
N GLN A 8 -34.94 -2.02 4.33
CA GLN A 8 -35.42 -2.67 5.55
C GLN A 8 -35.95 -4.09 5.27
N ALA A 9 -36.73 -4.27 4.20
CA ALA A 9 -37.24 -5.58 3.78
C ALA A 9 -36.11 -6.56 3.43
N HIS A 10 -34.99 -6.07 2.89
CA HIS A 10 -33.80 -6.86 2.58
C HIS A 10 -32.75 -6.92 3.70
N GLN A 11 -33.06 -6.41 4.90
CA GLN A 11 -32.14 -6.38 6.05
C GLN A 11 -30.77 -5.80 5.71
N VAL A 12 -30.73 -4.78 4.83
CA VAL A 12 -29.47 -4.14 4.45
C VAL A 12 -28.91 -3.44 5.68
N PRO A 13 -27.68 -3.76 6.13
CA PRO A 13 -27.11 -3.16 7.33
C PRO A 13 -26.94 -1.65 7.14
N GLU A 14 -27.21 -0.90 8.22
CA GLU A 14 -27.00 0.54 8.20
C GLU A 14 -25.52 0.87 7.92
N PRO A 15 -25.23 1.94 7.16
CA PRO A 15 -23.85 2.35 6.94
C PRO A 15 -23.19 2.69 8.27
N ALA A 16 -21.95 2.23 8.47
CA ALA A 16 -21.17 2.58 9.67
C ALA A 16 -21.10 4.11 9.86
N ALA A 17 -21.06 4.58 11.12
CA ALA A 17 -21.04 6.00 11.46
C ALA A 17 -19.96 6.79 10.69
N TRP A 18 -18.77 6.21 10.51
CA TRP A 18 -17.69 6.79 9.70
C TRP A 18 -18.03 6.94 8.20
N THR A 19 -18.77 5.98 7.64
CA THR A 19 -19.27 6.05 6.26
C THR A 19 -20.27 7.19 6.11
N VAL A 20 -21.20 7.34 7.06
CA VAL A 20 -22.16 8.45 7.08
C VAL A 20 -21.46 9.79 7.24
N ALA A 21 -20.46 9.88 8.13
CA ALA A 21 -19.64 11.07 8.32
C ALA A 21 -18.89 11.46 7.03
N LYS A 22 -18.31 10.49 6.30
CA LYS A 22 -17.66 10.73 4.99
C LYS A 22 -18.65 11.21 3.93
N HIS A 23 -19.85 10.62 3.86
CA HIS A 23 -20.90 11.10 2.93
C HIS A 23 -21.29 12.54 3.25
N ARG A 24 -21.52 12.87 4.53
CA ARG A 24 -21.79 14.25 4.97
C ARG A 24 -20.64 15.20 4.59
N GLN A 25 -19.39 14.80 4.80
CA GLN A 25 -18.23 15.62 4.46
C GLN A 25 -18.16 15.91 2.95
N ARG A 26 -18.34 14.89 2.10
CA ARG A 26 -18.34 15.04 0.63
C ARG A 26 -19.48 15.92 0.15
N LEU A 27 -20.68 15.73 0.70
CA LEU A 27 -21.83 16.57 0.37
C LEU A 27 -21.61 18.02 0.81
N SER A 28 -21.01 18.24 1.98
CA SER A 28 -20.67 19.58 2.48
C SER A 28 -19.71 20.31 1.54
N VAL A 29 -18.69 19.62 0.99
CA VAL A 29 -17.77 20.22 0.01
C VAL A 29 -18.51 20.71 -1.23
N PHE A 30 -19.43 19.91 -1.77
CA PHE A 30 -20.25 20.31 -2.91
C PHE A 30 -21.14 21.51 -2.57
N LEU A 31 -21.83 21.49 -1.43
CA LEU A 31 -22.69 22.60 -1.02
C LEU A 31 -21.91 23.89 -0.75
N VAL A 32 -20.71 23.79 -0.18
CA VAL A 32 -19.78 24.92 -0.05
C VAL A 32 -19.42 25.50 -1.42
N SER A 33 -19.17 24.67 -2.44
CA SER A 33 -18.90 25.18 -3.79
C SER A 33 -20.09 25.94 -4.40
N LEU A 34 -21.32 25.51 -4.12
CA LEU A 34 -22.53 26.21 -4.57
C LEU A 34 -22.72 27.54 -3.83
N VAL A 35 -22.41 27.59 -2.54
CA VAL A 35 -22.42 28.84 -1.77
C VAL A 35 -21.37 29.83 -2.31
N SER A 36 -20.15 29.36 -2.55
CA SER A 36 -19.08 30.20 -3.12
C SER A 36 -19.41 30.69 -4.53
N ALA A 37 -20.19 29.93 -5.30
CA ALA A 37 -20.70 30.33 -6.61
C ALA A 37 -21.93 31.25 -6.54
N GLY A 38 -22.41 31.59 -5.34
CA GLY A 38 -23.61 32.41 -5.14
C GLY A 38 -24.94 31.71 -5.48
N LEU A 39 -24.91 30.39 -5.74
CA LEU A 39 -26.09 29.59 -6.07
C LEU A 39 -26.88 29.18 -4.83
N LEU A 40 -26.25 29.22 -3.66
CA LEU A 40 -26.89 29.00 -2.36
C LEU A 40 -26.48 30.14 -1.40
N ALA A 41 -27.42 30.57 -0.57
CA ALA A 41 -27.14 31.59 0.45
C ALA A 41 -26.29 31.05 1.61
N SER A 42 -26.40 29.76 1.94
CA SER A 42 -25.66 29.11 3.02
C SER A 42 -25.59 27.61 2.81
N ASN A 43 -24.72 26.92 3.54
CA ASN A 43 -24.59 25.47 3.51
C ASN A 43 -25.59 24.83 4.50
N PRO A 44 -26.63 24.10 4.03
CA PRO A 44 -27.63 23.47 4.89
C PRO A 44 -27.06 22.48 5.92
N LEU A 45 -25.87 21.92 5.65
CA LEU A 45 -25.24 20.95 6.56
C LEU A 45 -24.52 21.61 7.74
N ALA A 46 -24.36 22.93 7.74
CA ALA A 46 -23.70 23.66 8.83
C ALA A 46 -24.45 23.54 10.16
N GLY A 47 -25.80 23.50 10.11
CA GLY A 47 -26.65 23.32 11.28
C GLY A 47 -26.86 21.87 11.73
N ILE A 48 -26.46 20.89 10.91
CA ILE A 48 -26.60 19.48 11.26
C ILE A 48 -25.42 19.07 12.13
N ARG A 49 -25.71 18.60 13.35
CA ARG A 49 -24.70 18.12 14.30
C ARG A 49 -23.82 17.05 13.64
N ALA A 50 -22.50 17.21 13.75
CA ALA A 50 -21.57 16.21 13.27
C ALA A 50 -21.78 14.90 14.04
N ILE A 51 -21.81 13.78 13.30
CA ILE A 51 -21.80 12.45 13.92
C ILE A 51 -20.43 12.29 14.57
N SER A 52 -20.42 12.06 15.88
CA SER A 52 -19.20 11.64 16.57
C SER A 52 -18.82 10.28 16.04
N THR A 53 -17.79 10.23 15.23
CA THR A 53 -17.13 8.98 14.92
C THR A 53 -16.13 8.76 16.04
N PRO A 54 -16.14 7.62 16.75
CA PRO A 54 -14.92 7.16 17.42
C PRO A 54 -13.76 7.31 16.43
N ASP A 55 -12.57 7.68 16.89
CA ASP A 55 -11.38 7.65 16.04
C ASP A 55 -11.46 6.34 15.27
N ALA A 56 -11.54 6.44 13.94
CA ALA A 56 -11.74 5.27 13.12
C ALA A 56 -10.52 4.40 13.39
N ASP A 57 -10.70 3.33 14.18
CA ASP A 57 -9.67 2.32 14.39
C ASP A 57 -9.13 2.04 13.00
N ASP A 58 -7.84 2.36 12.81
CA ASP A 58 -7.16 2.06 11.57
C ASP A 58 -7.35 0.56 11.38
N THR A 59 -8.21 0.18 10.43
CA THR A 59 -8.87 -1.14 10.44
C THR A 59 -7.91 -2.30 10.19
N GLY A 60 -6.61 -2.07 10.11
CA GLY A 60 -5.61 -3.13 10.01
C GLY A 60 -4.81 -3.21 11.31
N GLU A 61 -4.65 -4.43 11.82
CA GLU A 61 -3.68 -4.71 12.88
C GLU A 61 -2.35 -5.16 12.26
N PRO A 62 -1.22 -4.96 12.96
CA PRO A 62 0.02 -5.65 12.63
C PRO A 62 -0.22 -7.16 12.52
N PHE A 63 0.31 -7.80 11.47
CA PHE A 63 0.37 -9.26 11.45
C PHE A 63 1.23 -9.80 12.59
N THR A 64 0.71 -10.80 13.31
CA THR A 64 1.46 -11.55 14.31
C THR A 64 2.54 -12.42 13.67
N ASP A 65 3.48 -12.93 14.47
CA ASP A 65 4.52 -13.87 14.02
C ASP A 65 3.91 -15.08 13.29
N ASP A 66 2.89 -15.70 13.87
CA ASP A 66 2.24 -16.88 13.30
C ASP A 66 1.49 -16.57 12.02
N GLN A 67 0.87 -15.39 11.94
CA GLN A 67 0.24 -14.93 10.70
C GLN A 67 1.29 -14.67 9.61
N LEU A 68 2.43 -14.06 9.94
CA LEU A 68 3.51 -13.84 8.97
C LEU A 68 4.09 -15.18 8.47
N LYS A 69 4.31 -16.15 9.37
CA LYS A 69 4.73 -17.50 9.00
C LYS A 69 3.72 -18.19 8.09
N ALA A 70 2.42 -18.05 8.38
CA ALA A 70 1.36 -18.61 7.54
C ALA A 70 1.27 -17.91 6.16
N ILE A 71 1.52 -16.59 6.10
CA ILE A 71 1.53 -15.82 4.83
C ILE A 71 2.72 -16.20 3.96
N PHE A 72 3.90 -16.43 4.55
CA PHE A 72 5.12 -16.80 3.83
C PHE A 72 5.45 -18.29 4.05
N ASP A 73 4.42 -19.13 4.16
CA ASP A 73 4.60 -20.57 4.27
C ASP A 73 5.39 -21.10 3.06
N PRO A 74 6.46 -21.89 3.29
CA PRO A 74 7.41 -22.26 2.24
C PRO A 74 6.80 -23.14 1.13
N VAL A 75 5.61 -23.70 1.34
CA VAL A 75 4.91 -24.52 0.34
C VAL A 75 3.74 -23.72 -0.26
N ALA A 76 2.87 -23.17 0.57
CA ALA A 76 1.64 -22.54 0.15
C ALA A 76 1.90 -21.18 -0.55
N PHE A 77 2.89 -20.41 -0.10
CA PHE A 77 3.19 -19.11 -0.71
C PHE A 77 3.74 -19.26 -2.13
N PRO A 78 4.84 -20.01 -2.41
CA PRO A 78 5.33 -20.20 -3.77
C PRO A 78 4.29 -20.79 -4.72
N ALA A 79 3.50 -21.77 -4.25
CA ALA A 79 2.45 -22.40 -5.05
C ALA A 79 1.38 -21.40 -5.51
N TRP A 80 1.02 -20.42 -4.68
CA TRP A 80 0.09 -19.34 -5.04
C TRP A 80 0.75 -18.23 -5.86
N ALA A 81 1.99 -17.89 -5.52
CA ALA A 81 2.74 -16.76 -6.05
C ALA A 81 3.28 -17.00 -7.46
N LYS A 82 3.70 -18.24 -7.80
CA LYS A 82 4.29 -18.58 -9.11
C LYS A 82 3.39 -18.25 -10.30
N LYS A 83 2.08 -18.07 -10.09
CA LYS A 83 1.14 -17.74 -11.16
C LYS A 83 1.35 -16.33 -11.72
N TYR A 84 1.74 -15.36 -10.88
CA TYR A 84 1.93 -13.99 -11.33
C TYR A 84 3.00 -13.26 -10.50
N PRO A 85 3.85 -12.42 -11.12
CA PRO A 85 4.93 -11.72 -10.41
C PRO A 85 4.44 -10.78 -9.31
N HIS A 86 3.29 -10.14 -9.49
CA HIS A 86 2.72 -9.27 -8.44
C HIS A 86 2.30 -10.05 -7.19
N ARG A 87 2.04 -11.36 -7.28
CA ARG A 87 1.77 -12.20 -6.10
C ARG A 87 3.05 -12.61 -5.37
N TRP A 88 4.17 -12.68 -6.09
CA TRP A 88 5.48 -13.03 -5.52
C TRP A 88 6.11 -11.80 -4.87
N PHE A 89 6.45 -10.79 -5.67
CA PHE A 89 7.17 -9.63 -5.19
C PHE A 89 6.27 -8.62 -4.49
N GLY A 90 4.97 -8.56 -4.79
CA GLY A 90 4.04 -7.62 -4.16
C GLY A 90 4.03 -7.75 -2.63
N PRO A 91 3.74 -8.93 -2.06
CA PRO A 91 3.79 -9.14 -0.61
C PRO A 91 5.18 -8.93 0.01
N MET A 92 6.26 -9.35 -0.66
CA MET A 92 7.64 -9.15 -0.18
C MET A 92 7.97 -7.66 -0.07
N LEU A 93 7.73 -6.90 -1.14
CA LEU A 93 7.89 -5.45 -1.13
C LEU A 93 6.99 -4.80 -0.09
N GLY A 94 5.75 -5.29 0.07
CA GLY A 94 4.80 -4.81 1.08
C GLY A 94 5.35 -4.94 2.50
N LEU A 95 5.79 -6.14 2.87
CA LEU A 95 6.35 -6.45 4.19
C LEU A 95 7.60 -5.62 4.49
N TYR A 96 8.54 -5.55 3.56
CA TYR A 96 9.85 -4.95 3.78
C TYR A 96 9.96 -3.46 3.47
N SER A 97 8.86 -2.80 3.07
CA SER A 97 8.84 -1.34 2.88
C SER A 97 7.69 -0.64 3.58
N GLY A 98 6.63 -1.36 3.94
CA GLY A 98 5.36 -0.78 4.38
C GLY A 98 4.68 0.12 3.34
N ALA A 99 5.12 0.08 2.07
CA ALA A 99 4.52 0.87 1.01
C ALA A 99 3.06 0.46 0.77
N ARG A 100 2.23 1.41 0.35
CA ARG A 100 0.81 1.12 0.08
C ARG A 100 0.70 0.17 -1.10
N VAL A 101 -0.32 -0.68 -1.11
CA VAL A 101 -0.52 -1.67 -2.19
C VAL A 101 -0.50 -1.04 -3.59
N ASN A 102 -1.10 0.13 -3.77
CA ASN A 102 -1.07 0.83 -5.06
C ASN A 102 0.30 1.46 -5.37
N GLU A 103 1.07 1.87 -4.36
CA GLU A 103 2.44 2.38 -4.55
C GLU A 103 3.33 1.28 -5.15
N ILE A 104 3.17 0.03 -4.69
CA ILE A 104 3.89 -1.14 -5.22
C ILE A 104 3.33 -1.59 -6.57
N ALA A 105 2.01 -1.73 -6.66
CA ALA A 105 1.35 -2.28 -7.84
C ALA A 105 1.53 -1.44 -9.11
N GLN A 106 1.79 -0.14 -8.97
CA GLN A 106 1.96 0.79 -10.10
C GLN A 106 3.43 1.07 -10.45
N LEU A 107 4.38 0.42 -9.76
CA LEU A 107 5.79 0.65 -10.01
C LEU A 107 6.13 0.37 -11.47
N ARG A 108 6.91 1.28 -12.02
CA ARG A 108 7.49 1.14 -13.34
C ARG A 108 8.93 0.71 -13.22
N VAL A 109 9.45 0.14 -14.30
CA VAL A 109 10.85 -0.24 -14.40
C VAL A 109 11.77 0.97 -14.16
N GLU A 110 11.37 2.16 -14.65
CA GLU A 110 12.07 3.44 -14.44
C GLU A 110 12.03 3.95 -13.00
N ASP A 111 11.19 3.37 -12.14
CA ASP A 111 11.15 3.70 -10.72
C ASP A 111 12.16 2.89 -9.91
N ILE A 112 12.77 1.84 -10.47
CA ILE A 112 13.78 1.02 -9.81
C ILE A 112 15.16 1.55 -10.16
N ASP A 113 15.92 1.97 -9.15
CA ASP A 113 17.20 2.66 -9.33
C ASP A 113 18.16 2.39 -8.15
N THR A 114 19.43 2.69 -8.37
CA THR A 114 20.49 2.57 -7.37
C THR A 114 21.05 3.94 -7.06
N ILE A 115 20.83 4.41 -5.83
CA ILE A 115 21.31 5.71 -5.37
C ILE A 115 22.43 5.50 -4.37
N ASP A 116 23.62 6.07 -4.66
CA ASP A 116 24.79 5.97 -3.80
C ASP A 116 25.12 4.52 -3.39
N GLY A 117 24.97 3.58 -4.33
CA GLY A 117 25.19 2.14 -4.13
C GLY A 117 24.03 1.39 -3.46
N VAL A 118 22.94 2.06 -3.11
CA VAL A 118 21.76 1.46 -2.47
C VAL A 118 20.64 1.26 -3.49
N PRO A 119 20.28 0.00 -3.84
CA PRO A 119 19.15 -0.25 -4.71
C PRO A 119 17.83 0.04 -3.99
N GLY A 120 16.85 0.55 -4.72
CA GLY A 120 15.59 0.98 -4.17
C GLY A 120 14.56 1.28 -5.25
N PHE A 121 13.43 1.85 -4.83
CA PHE A 121 12.40 2.29 -5.75
C PHE A 121 11.83 3.66 -5.38
N PHE A 122 11.42 4.41 -6.39
CA PHE A 122 10.72 5.67 -6.23
C PHE A 122 9.21 5.45 -6.08
N VAL A 123 8.67 5.86 -4.94
CA VAL A 123 7.24 6.12 -4.84
C VAL A 123 6.98 7.50 -5.39
N ARG A 124 6.41 7.61 -6.59
CA ARG A 124 6.11 8.89 -7.24
C ARG A 124 4.90 8.80 -8.17
N GLN A 125 4.52 9.94 -8.72
CA GLN A 125 3.61 10.06 -9.86
C GLN A 125 4.44 10.58 -11.03
N GLY A 126 5.27 9.70 -11.61
CA GLY A 126 6.18 10.05 -12.72
C GLY A 126 5.57 9.75 -14.08
N GLY A 127 4.76 8.70 -14.19
CA GLY A 127 4.22 8.20 -15.45
C GLY A 127 2.69 8.17 -15.56
N LYS A 128 2.20 8.03 -16.79
CA LYS A 128 0.77 7.83 -17.10
C LYS A 128 0.23 6.62 -16.33
N GLY A 129 -0.86 6.83 -15.58
CA GLY A 129 -1.53 5.80 -14.78
C GLY A 129 -1.00 5.65 -13.35
N GLN A 130 0.06 6.36 -12.96
CA GLN A 130 0.50 6.40 -11.57
C GLN A 130 -0.27 7.47 -10.77
N SER A 131 -0.50 7.18 -9.50
CA SER A 131 -1.09 8.11 -8.54
C SER A 131 -0.47 7.93 -7.17
N VAL A 132 -0.26 9.03 -6.46
CA VAL A 132 0.13 9.00 -5.05
C VAL A 132 -1.00 9.58 -4.22
N LYS A 133 -1.23 9.00 -3.03
CA LYS A 133 -2.35 9.41 -2.16
C LYS A 133 -2.28 10.90 -1.85
N ASN A 134 -1.09 11.39 -1.49
CA ASN A 134 -0.81 12.80 -1.19
C ASN A 134 0.53 13.21 -1.81
N LYS A 135 0.78 14.51 -2.04
CA LYS A 135 2.07 15.02 -2.54
C LYS A 135 3.28 14.57 -1.68
N ASN A 136 3.09 14.52 -0.35
CA ASN A 136 4.11 14.09 0.62
C ASN A 136 4.44 12.58 0.60
N SER A 137 3.76 11.78 -0.23
CA SER A 137 4.08 10.36 -0.40
C SER A 137 5.34 10.13 -1.25
N ARG A 138 5.80 11.16 -1.98
CA ARG A 138 6.95 11.08 -2.89
C ARG A 138 8.24 10.81 -2.11
N ARG A 139 8.90 9.68 -2.39
CA ARG A 139 10.15 9.28 -1.71
C ARG A 139 10.88 8.20 -2.50
N PHE A 140 12.19 8.11 -2.32
CA PHE A 140 12.94 6.89 -2.57
C PHE A 140 12.80 5.92 -1.39
N VAL A 141 12.67 4.63 -1.65
CA VAL A 141 12.56 3.56 -0.65
C VAL A 141 13.67 2.55 -0.92
N PRO A 142 14.64 2.37 0.00
CA PRO A 142 15.66 1.34 -0.16
C PRO A 142 15.06 -0.06 -0.16
N LEU A 143 15.63 -0.97 -0.94
CA LEU A 143 15.29 -2.39 -0.85
C LEU A 143 15.95 -2.98 0.39
N ALA A 144 15.17 -3.74 1.18
CA ALA A 144 15.71 -4.52 2.28
C ALA A 144 16.51 -5.71 1.72
N LYS A 145 17.59 -6.10 2.41
CA LYS A 145 18.47 -7.20 1.99
C LYS A 145 17.70 -8.50 1.64
N PRO A 146 16.71 -8.96 2.43
CA PRO A 146 15.95 -10.17 2.06
C PRO A 146 15.27 -10.08 0.69
N VAL A 147 14.79 -8.90 0.28
CA VAL A 147 14.14 -8.71 -1.02
C VAL A 147 15.16 -8.75 -2.16
N ILE A 148 16.37 -8.24 -1.92
CA ILE A 148 17.49 -8.32 -2.87
C ILE A 148 17.91 -9.78 -3.03
N ASP A 149 18.14 -10.47 -1.91
CA ASP A 149 18.54 -11.88 -1.87
C ASP A 149 17.48 -12.79 -2.53
N ALA A 150 16.19 -12.45 -2.39
CA ALA A 150 15.09 -13.16 -3.03
C ALA A 150 15.02 -12.97 -4.56
N GLY A 151 15.97 -12.28 -5.19
CA GLY A 151 16.07 -12.17 -6.64
C GLY A 151 15.20 -11.08 -7.27
N PHE A 152 14.75 -10.08 -6.52
CA PHE A 152 13.92 -9.00 -7.09
C PHE A 152 14.64 -8.23 -8.20
N LEU A 153 15.95 -7.96 -8.06
CA LEU A 153 16.69 -7.23 -9.10
C LEU A 153 16.86 -8.06 -10.38
N VAL A 154 17.03 -9.38 -10.27
CA VAL A 154 17.05 -10.31 -11.41
C VAL A 154 15.73 -10.22 -12.17
N TYR A 155 14.60 -10.28 -11.46
CA TYR A 155 13.29 -10.10 -12.06
C TYR A 155 13.11 -8.75 -12.77
N ILE A 156 13.63 -7.66 -12.21
CA ILE A 156 13.53 -6.34 -12.84
C ILE A 156 14.35 -6.27 -14.13
N ASP A 157 15.55 -6.87 -14.15
CA ASP A 157 16.38 -6.94 -15.35
C ASP A 157 15.74 -7.79 -16.44
N GLU A 158 15.09 -8.88 -16.06
CA GLU A 158 14.20 -9.64 -16.91
C GLU A 158 13.10 -8.75 -17.53
N VAL A 159 12.30 -8.07 -16.71
CA VAL A 159 11.21 -7.21 -17.23
C VAL A 159 11.75 -6.13 -18.16
N ARG A 160 12.94 -5.56 -17.89
CA ARG A 160 13.62 -4.60 -18.79
C ARG A 160 13.81 -5.16 -20.19
N GLN A 161 14.22 -6.42 -20.32
CA GLN A 161 14.52 -7.06 -21.60
C GLN A 161 13.27 -7.24 -22.48
N THR A 162 12.08 -7.31 -21.89
CA THR A 162 10.81 -7.38 -22.65
C THR A 162 10.34 -6.07 -23.26
N GLY A 163 10.89 -4.93 -22.80
CA GLY A 163 10.37 -3.61 -23.14
C GLY A 163 9.08 -3.19 -22.42
N HIS A 164 8.58 -3.99 -21.46
CA HIS A 164 7.46 -3.55 -20.63
C HIS A 164 7.83 -2.38 -19.71
N THR A 165 6.92 -1.42 -19.60
CA THR A 165 7.13 -0.23 -18.74
C THR A 165 6.83 -0.47 -17.26
N GLN A 166 5.92 -1.39 -16.95
CA GLN A 166 5.49 -1.71 -15.58
C GLN A 166 6.28 -2.89 -15.05
N ILE A 167 6.59 -2.90 -13.75
CA ILE A 167 7.22 -4.07 -13.13
C ILE A 167 6.24 -5.24 -13.01
N PHE A 168 4.93 -5.03 -13.16
CA PHE A 168 3.93 -6.10 -13.20
C PHE A 168 3.07 -5.96 -14.47
N PRO A 169 3.59 -6.34 -15.65
CA PRO A 169 2.97 -6.02 -16.93
C PRO A 169 1.51 -6.50 -17.09
N HIS A 170 1.18 -7.65 -16.52
CA HIS A 170 -0.14 -8.28 -16.64
C HIS A 170 -1.07 -7.98 -15.46
N LEU A 171 -0.74 -7.03 -14.59
CA LEU A 171 -1.61 -6.62 -13.50
C LEU A 171 -2.71 -5.69 -14.04
N PRO A 172 -3.99 -6.13 -14.12
CA PRO A 172 -5.03 -5.32 -14.74
C PRO A 172 -5.37 -4.08 -13.91
N ASN A 173 -5.56 -2.97 -14.60
CA ASN A 173 -6.19 -1.75 -14.09
C ASN A 173 -7.49 -1.44 -14.86
N SER A 174 -8.26 -2.47 -15.19
CA SER A 174 -9.45 -2.37 -16.07
C SER A 174 -10.58 -1.48 -15.53
N THR A 175 -10.56 -1.14 -14.24
CA THR A 175 -11.60 -0.30 -13.62
C THR A 175 -11.19 1.17 -13.45
N GLY A 176 -9.95 1.54 -13.80
CA GLY A 176 -9.42 2.89 -13.58
C GLY A 176 -9.19 3.26 -12.10
N LEU A 177 -9.47 2.34 -11.17
CA LEU A 177 -9.34 2.54 -9.71
C LEU A 177 -7.93 2.26 -9.16
N GLY A 178 -6.94 2.04 -10.03
CA GLY A 178 -5.55 1.79 -9.68
C GLY A 178 -5.18 0.30 -9.69
N PHE A 179 -3.90 0.02 -9.97
CA PHE A 179 -3.32 -1.33 -10.06
C PHE A 179 -3.40 -2.11 -8.73
N GLY A 180 -3.45 -1.39 -7.60
CA GLY A 180 -3.46 -2.01 -6.26
C GLY A 180 -4.70 -2.84 -5.94
N ARG A 181 -5.84 -2.60 -6.61
CA ARG A 181 -7.10 -3.29 -6.30
C ARG A 181 -7.02 -4.80 -6.54
N GLN A 182 -6.45 -5.20 -7.69
CA GLN A 182 -6.35 -6.61 -8.05
C GLN A 182 -5.36 -7.34 -7.13
N LEU A 183 -4.19 -6.74 -6.88
CA LEU A 183 -3.19 -7.28 -5.96
C LEU A 183 -3.78 -7.45 -4.55
N SER A 184 -4.40 -6.40 -4.02
CA SER A 184 -5.03 -6.46 -2.69
C SER A 184 -6.11 -7.54 -2.61
N ARG A 185 -6.95 -7.68 -3.64
CA ARG A 185 -8.01 -8.71 -3.66
C ARG A 185 -7.41 -10.12 -3.65
N GLN A 186 -6.43 -10.38 -4.51
CA GLN A 186 -5.80 -11.70 -4.59
C GLN A 186 -5.06 -12.06 -3.30
N PHE A 187 -4.37 -11.09 -2.70
CA PHE A 187 -3.72 -11.25 -1.42
C PHE A 187 -4.72 -11.53 -0.30
N SER A 188 -5.82 -10.75 -0.20
CA SER A 188 -6.88 -10.98 0.79
C SER A 188 -7.52 -12.37 0.67
N VAL A 189 -7.71 -12.88 -0.55
CA VAL A 189 -8.22 -14.26 -0.75
C VAL A 189 -7.19 -15.29 -0.28
N TYR A 190 -5.91 -15.05 -0.56
CA TYR A 190 -4.82 -15.94 -0.16
C TYR A 190 -4.69 -16.03 1.37
N ILE A 191 -4.56 -14.90 2.07
CA ILE A 191 -4.36 -14.91 3.54
C ILE A 191 -5.56 -15.52 4.29
N LYS A 192 -6.79 -15.38 3.77
CA LYS A 192 -7.97 -16.05 4.33
C LYS A 192 -7.87 -17.57 4.26
N ARG A 193 -7.24 -18.12 3.21
CA ARG A 193 -6.97 -19.56 3.11
C ARG A 193 -5.89 -20.02 4.09
N GLN A 194 -5.03 -19.09 4.53
CA GLN A 194 -4.04 -19.32 5.58
C GLN A 194 -4.62 -19.12 7.00
N GLY A 195 -5.95 -19.05 7.14
CA GLY A 195 -6.62 -18.88 8.43
C GLY A 195 -6.75 -17.43 8.92
N ILE A 196 -6.30 -16.45 8.14
CA ILE A 196 -6.30 -15.03 8.53
C ILE A 196 -7.60 -14.37 8.07
N THR A 197 -8.61 -14.39 8.94
CA THR A 197 -10.00 -13.99 8.62
C THR A 197 -10.50 -12.75 9.37
N ALA A 198 -9.70 -12.21 10.29
CA ALA A 198 -10.04 -11.02 11.07
C ALA A 198 -10.43 -9.84 10.16
N LYS A 199 -11.47 -9.10 10.58
CA LYS A 199 -12.02 -7.99 9.79
C LYS A 199 -10.96 -6.90 9.65
N GLY A 200 -10.73 -6.48 8.40
CA GLY A 200 -9.78 -5.42 8.08
C GLY A 200 -8.32 -5.86 7.94
N GLN A 201 -8.02 -7.14 8.23
CA GLN A 201 -6.73 -7.73 7.87
C GLN A 201 -6.58 -7.84 6.35
N GLY A 202 -5.42 -7.43 5.85
CA GLY A 202 -5.14 -7.37 4.41
C GLY A 202 -3.77 -6.80 4.13
N PHE A 203 -3.55 -6.32 2.91
CA PHE A 203 -2.23 -5.84 2.50
C PHE A 203 -1.72 -4.68 3.37
N HIS A 204 -2.62 -3.86 3.94
CA HIS A 204 -2.23 -2.77 4.84
C HIS A 204 -1.61 -3.27 6.15
N GLY A 205 -1.90 -4.50 6.57
CA GLY A 205 -1.31 -5.12 7.75
C GLY A 205 0.22 -5.14 7.69
N PHE A 206 0.83 -5.25 6.51
CA PHE A 206 2.29 -5.17 6.37
C PHE A 206 2.87 -3.83 6.82
N ARG A 207 2.18 -2.73 6.54
CA ARG A 207 2.60 -1.39 6.95
C ARG A 207 2.53 -1.25 8.47
N HIS A 208 1.51 -1.82 9.09
CA HIS A 208 1.37 -1.86 10.55
C HIS A 208 2.41 -2.77 11.19
N THR A 209 2.68 -3.93 10.60
CA THR A 209 3.75 -4.85 11.02
C THR A 209 5.12 -4.18 11.05
N ILE A 210 5.54 -3.54 9.95
CA ILE A 210 6.86 -2.90 9.91
C ILE A 210 6.95 -1.72 10.87
N ALA A 211 5.87 -0.94 11.01
CA ALA A 211 5.84 0.17 11.97
C ALA A 211 5.93 -0.32 13.42
N SER A 212 5.10 -1.29 13.81
CA SER A 212 5.08 -1.85 15.18
C SER A 212 6.42 -2.48 15.54
N ARG A 213 6.97 -3.33 14.68
CA ARG A 213 8.24 -4.02 14.99
C ARG A 213 9.44 -3.09 15.05
N LEU A 214 9.48 -2.05 14.22
CA LEU A 214 10.55 -1.06 14.31
C LEU A 214 10.42 -0.23 15.58
N ASP A 215 9.20 0.11 15.99
CA ASP A 215 8.93 0.80 17.25
C ASP A 215 9.36 -0.03 18.46
N GLU A 216 8.95 -1.32 18.49
CA GLU A 216 9.38 -2.31 19.48
C GLU A 216 10.90 -2.50 19.50
N ALA A 217 11.55 -2.39 18.34
CA ALA A 217 13.00 -2.45 18.23
C ALA A 217 13.68 -1.19 18.79
N GLY A 218 12.96 -0.12 19.13
CA GLY A 218 13.49 1.16 19.62
C GLY A 218 13.91 2.12 18.51
N VAL A 219 13.26 2.06 17.34
CA VAL A 219 13.44 3.04 16.25
C VAL A 219 12.51 4.22 16.49
N SER A 220 13.01 5.44 16.26
CA SER A 220 12.17 6.63 16.44
C SER A 220 11.00 6.67 15.44
N ALA A 221 9.86 7.21 15.89
CA ALA A 221 8.68 7.39 15.04
C ALA A 221 8.99 8.19 13.75
N SER A 222 9.94 9.14 13.80
CA SER A 222 10.40 9.89 12.63
C SER A 222 11.09 8.99 11.59
N ALA A 223 11.99 8.12 12.02
CA ALA A 223 12.68 7.17 11.12
C ALA A 223 11.71 6.13 10.54
N ILE A 224 10.77 5.62 11.34
CA ILE A 224 9.68 4.73 10.87
C ILE A 224 8.81 5.45 9.83
N ALA A 225 8.46 6.70 10.09
CA ALA A 225 7.66 7.52 9.20
C ALA A 225 8.39 7.84 7.90
N ALA A 226 9.72 7.99 7.92
CA ALA A 226 10.55 8.17 6.73
C ALA A 226 10.49 6.94 5.81
N ILE A 227 10.53 5.72 6.35
CA ILE A 227 10.39 4.48 5.55
C ILE A 227 8.97 4.35 5.01
N THR A 228 8.00 4.34 5.93
CA THR A 228 6.61 4.03 5.59
C THR A 228 5.93 5.17 4.81
N GLY A 229 6.40 6.42 4.89
CA GLY A 229 5.74 7.56 4.25
C GLY A 229 4.56 8.08 5.07
N HIS A 230 4.74 8.17 6.39
CA HIS A 230 3.84 8.81 7.36
C HIS A 230 4.36 10.17 7.87
N ALA A 231 5.47 10.69 7.33
CA ALA A 231 6.08 11.91 7.83
C ALA A 231 5.05 13.06 7.90
N ARG A 232 4.66 13.45 9.12
CA ARG A 232 3.87 14.65 9.40
C ARG A 232 4.84 15.83 9.47
N GLY A 233 4.97 16.57 8.38
CA GLY A 233 5.63 17.87 8.35
C GLY A 233 7.14 17.85 8.58
N GLN A 234 7.90 17.73 7.50
CA GLN A 234 8.49 18.88 6.81
C GLN A 234 8.52 18.48 5.35
N GLY A 235 8.14 19.38 4.46
CA GLY A 235 8.28 19.13 3.04
C GLY A 235 9.75 18.82 2.79
N VAL A 236 10.08 17.57 2.46
CA VAL A 236 11.21 17.37 1.56
C VAL A 236 10.91 18.33 0.41
N PHE A 237 11.77 19.33 0.20
CA PHE A 237 11.56 20.34 -0.82
C PHE A 237 11.05 19.64 -2.07
N GLU A 238 9.97 20.16 -2.67
CA GLU A 238 9.19 19.54 -3.76
C GLU A 238 10.05 19.05 -4.95
N LYS A 239 11.34 19.43 -4.97
CA LYS A 239 12.39 19.13 -5.94
C LYS A 239 13.30 17.92 -5.61
N PHE A 240 13.36 17.40 -4.39
CA PHE A 240 14.26 16.28 -4.04
C PHE A 240 13.46 15.02 -3.67
N TYR A 241 13.33 14.07 -4.60
CA TYR A 241 12.73 12.75 -4.32
C TYR A 241 13.58 11.90 -3.34
N ILE A 242 14.83 12.32 -3.11
CA ILE A 242 15.84 11.63 -2.32
C ILE A 242 16.41 12.64 -1.33
N ASP A 243 16.20 12.41 -0.04
CA ASP A 243 17.07 13.00 0.98
C ASP A 243 18.28 12.07 1.17
N ARG A 244 19.31 12.26 0.33
CA ARG A 244 20.51 11.39 0.29
C ARG A 244 21.19 11.29 1.66
N ARG A 245 21.10 12.32 2.50
CA ARG A 245 21.71 12.34 3.84
C ARG A 245 21.07 11.30 4.78
N THR A 246 19.78 11.05 4.59
CA THR A 246 19.02 10.08 5.40
C THR A 246 19.08 8.65 4.86
N LEU A 247 19.69 8.44 3.68
CA LEU A 247 19.70 7.14 3.03
C LEU A 247 20.42 6.06 3.85
N PRO A 248 21.64 6.30 4.41
CA PRO A 248 22.29 5.33 5.29
C PRO A 248 21.43 4.97 6.52
N ASP A 249 20.79 5.96 7.15
CA ASP A 249 19.93 5.73 8.32
C ASP A 249 18.70 4.90 7.98
N ARG A 250 18.12 5.09 6.80
CA ARG A 250 16.96 4.32 6.33
C ARG A 250 17.35 2.87 6.02
N VAL A 251 18.52 2.64 5.45
CA VAL A 251 19.09 1.28 5.27
C VAL A 251 19.35 0.62 6.63
N ALA A 252 20.00 1.33 7.56
CA ALA A 252 20.27 0.83 8.90
C ALA A 252 18.97 0.52 9.66
N THR A 253 17.94 1.35 9.49
CA THR A 253 16.62 1.12 10.08
C THR A 253 15.95 -0.14 9.50
N LEU A 254 15.98 -0.33 8.18
CA LEU A 254 15.47 -1.56 7.56
C LEU A 254 16.22 -2.81 8.04
N ALA A 255 17.53 -2.72 8.29
CA ALA A 255 18.31 -3.84 8.83
C ALA A 255 17.92 -4.27 10.26
N ARG A 256 17.20 -3.41 11.00
CA ARG A 256 16.60 -3.72 12.31
C ARG A 256 15.27 -4.46 12.17
N PHE A 257 14.60 -4.39 11.01
CA PHE A 257 13.36 -5.11 10.77
C PHE A 257 13.64 -6.57 10.42
N ARG A 258 13.41 -7.46 11.38
CA ARG A 258 13.68 -8.91 11.27
C ARG A 258 12.41 -9.72 11.58
N PRO A 259 11.42 -9.74 10.68
CA PRO A 259 10.24 -10.59 10.86
C PRO A 259 10.65 -12.07 10.82
N PRO A 260 9.93 -12.97 11.52
CA PRO A 260 10.26 -14.39 11.62
C PRO A 260 9.83 -15.18 10.38
N VAL A 261 10.22 -14.72 9.19
CA VAL A 261 9.85 -15.33 7.91
C VAL A 261 11.06 -15.49 7.02
N ILE A 262 11.06 -16.59 6.27
CA ILE A 262 11.97 -16.81 5.15
C ILE A 262 11.11 -16.64 3.90
N ILE A 263 11.49 -15.70 3.04
CA ILE A 263 10.81 -15.50 1.76
C ILE A 263 11.51 -16.35 0.69
N PRO A 264 10.77 -16.95 -0.26
CA PRO A 264 11.37 -17.80 -1.28
C PRO A 264 12.22 -16.98 -2.26
N GLU A 265 13.29 -17.60 -2.74
CA GLU A 265 14.13 -17.05 -3.79
C GLU A 265 13.43 -17.19 -5.15
N TYR A 266 13.58 -16.16 -5.98
CA TYR A 266 13.15 -16.16 -7.35
C TYR A 266 14.16 -16.90 -8.24
N GLU A 267 13.69 -17.90 -8.98
CA GLU A 267 14.47 -18.55 -10.01
C GLU A 267 14.32 -17.77 -11.33
N GLU A 268 15.45 -17.48 -11.99
CA GLU A 268 15.49 -16.81 -13.29
C GLU A 268 14.55 -17.52 -14.27
N ALA A 269 13.82 -16.74 -15.08
CA ALA A 269 12.89 -17.25 -16.06
C ALA A 269 11.64 -17.96 -15.46
N LEU A 270 11.31 -17.75 -14.18
CA LEU A 270 10.04 -18.26 -13.63
C LEU A 270 8.80 -17.66 -14.35
N TYR A 271 8.96 -16.51 -15.00
CA TYR A 271 7.88 -15.77 -15.65
C TYR A 271 8.20 -15.44 -17.11
N VAL A 272 8.71 -16.36 -17.95
CA VAL A 272 9.20 -16.12 -19.34
C VAL A 272 8.12 -15.66 -20.36
N TRP A 273 7.32 -14.70 -19.94
CA TRP A 273 6.57 -13.69 -20.66
C TRP A 273 5.10 -13.99 -20.91
N LEU A 274 4.48 -14.73 -19.98
CA LEU A 274 3.02 -14.84 -19.72
C LEU A 274 2.14 -14.40 -20.92
N GLU A 275 1.92 -15.32 -21.86
CA GLU A 275 0.93 -15.22 -22.95
C GLU A 275 -0.48 -14.85 -22.46
#